data_AF-A0A5N9I397-F1
#
_entry.id   AF-A0A5N9I397-F1
#
_cell.length_a   1.000
_cell.length_b   1.000
_cell.length_c   1.000
_cell.angle_alpha   90.00
_cell.angle_beta   90.00
_cell.angle_gamma   90.00
#
_symmetry.space_group_name_H-M   'P 1'
#
loop_
_entity.id
_entity.type
_entity.pdbx_description
1 polymer ?
#
loop_
_entity_poly.entity_id
_entity_poly.type
_entity_poly.pdbx_seq_one_letter_code
_entity_poly.pdbx_strand_id
1 'polypeptide(L)'
;MSITQDIINAVAEVDFLLTPCKACQRQGLPILPLRRAVVPDTRPGSDPVTQTRMGLRTLRSGYLYVLLDQRIWHAYEVTAQGHLRRFLPYEPNPGPPPSLPEHCVHENHDIPSSFLNIDTDTYG
;
A
#
# COMPACT_ATOMS: atom_id res chain seq x y z
N MET A 1 2.73 23.68 -16.79
CA MET A 1 1.43 23.19 -16.26
C MET A 1 0.57 24.40 -15.93
N SER A 2 -0.76 24.28 -16.02
CA SER A 2 -1.69 25.34 -15.64
C SER A 2 -2.01 25.21 -14.15
N ILE A 3 -2.14 26.33 -13.43
CA ILE A 3 -2.55 26.37 -12.01
C ILE A 3 -3.83 25.55 -11.78
N THR A 4 -4.76 25.56 -12.73
CA THR A 4 -5.99 24.75 -12.68
C THR A 4 -5.68 23.25 -12.56
N GLN A 5 -4.70 22.75 -13.32
CA GLN A 5 -4.33 21.33 -13.29
C GLN A 5 -3.66 20.97 -11.96
N ASP A 6 -2.82 21.86 -11.44
CA ASP A 6 -2.13 21.63 -10.17
C ASP A 6 -3.14 21.52 -9.01
N ILE A 7 -4.19 22.36 -9.02
CA ILE A 7 -5.29 22.28 -8.06
C ILE A 7 -6.05 20.95 -8.20
N ILE A 8 -6.37 20.53 -9.43
CA ILE A 8 -7.07 19.25 -9.67
C ILE A 8 -6.26 18.08 -9.12
N ASN A 9 -4.96 18.05 -9.39
CA ASN A 9 -4.07 17.00 -8.89
C ASN A 9 -4.04 17.00 -7.35
N ALA A 10 -3.88 18.17 -6.73
CA ALA A 10 -3.87 18.28 -5.26
C ALA A 10 -5.18 17.80 -4.63
N VAL A 11 -6.33 18.12 -5.24
CA VAL A 11 -7.64 17.62 -4.77
C VAL A 11 -7.70 16.10 -4.85
N ALA A 12 -7.22 15.50 -5.95
CA ALA A 12 -7.18 14.04 -6.10
C ALA A 12 -6.24 13.35 -5.09
N GLU A 13 -5.10 13.97 -4.76
CA GLU A 13 -4.16 13.46 -3.75
C GLU A 13 -4.78 13.39 -2.34
N VAL A 14 -5.71 14.32 -2.01
CA VAL A 14 -6.34 14.43 -0.69
C VAL A 14 -7.74 13.82 -0.58
N ASP A 15 -8.35 13.38 -1.68
CA ASP A 15 -9.74 12.88 -1.72
C ASP A 15 -10.00 11.75 -0.70
N PHE A 16 -9.02 10.89 -0.46
CA PHE A 16 -9.14 9.83 0.54
C PHE A 16 -9.37 10.31 1.97
N LEU A 17 -9.09 11.58 2.28
CA LEU A 17 -9.41 12.16 3.59
C LEU A 17 -10.92 12.21 3.84
N LEU A 18 -11.73 12.17 2.78
CA LEU A 18 -13.19 12.06 2.87
C LEU A 18 -13.66 10.65 3.26
N THR A 19 -12.78 9.65 3.16
CA THR A 19 -13.11 8.27 3.56
C THR A 19 -12.90 8.05 5.06
N PRO A 20 -13.84 7.37 5.75
CA PRO A 20 -13.72 7.12 7.18
C PRO A 20 -12.58 6.13 7.50
N CYS A 21 -12.27 5.21 6.58
CA CYS A 21 -11.22 4.21 6.75
C CYS A 21 -10.07 4.45 5.77
N LYS A 22 -8.92 4.91 6.29
CA LYS A 22 -7.70 5.09 5.49
C LYS A 22 -6.99 3.79 5.16
N ALA A 23 -7.61 2.62 5.33
CA ALA A 23 -6.96 1.32 5.18
C ALA A 23 -7.87 0.35 4.42
N CYS A 24 -9.05 0.08 4.97
CA CYS A 24 -10.06 -0.84 4.46
C CYS A 24 -11.04 -0.21 3.46
N GLN A 25 -11.90 -1.05 2.87
CA GLN A 25 -13.07 -0.68 2.03
C GLN A 25 -12.75 0.27 0.87
N ARG A 26 -11.55 0.13 0.32
CA ARG A 26 -11.12 0.89 -0.86
C ARG A 26 -11.72 0.26 -2.11
N GLN A 27 -12.09 1.10 -3.06
CA GLN A 27 -12.66 0.73 -4.36
C GLN A 27 -11.55 0.67 -5.43
N GLY A 28 -11.76 -0.16 -6.45
CA GLY A 28 -10.84 -0.33 -7.59
C GLY A 28 -10.18 -1.70 -7.63
N LEU A 29 -9.17 -1.85 -8.51
CA LEU A 29 -8.42 -3.08 -8.70
C LEU A 29 -7.41 -3.28 -7.55
N PRO A 30 -7.52 -4.37 -6.76
CA PRO A 30 -6.56 -4.66 -5.70
C PRO A 30 -5.20 -5.07 -6.28
N ILE A 31 -4.15 -4.39 -5.83
CA ILE A 31 -2.76 -4.66 -6.19
C ILE A 31 -2.02 -5.03 -4.91
N LEU A 32 -1.26 -6.12 -4.94
CA LEU A 32 -0.36 -6.51 -3.84
C LEU A 32 1.08 -6.09 -4.18
N PRO A 33 1.63 -5.05 -3.54
CA PRO A 33 3.01 -4.64 -3.78
C PRO A 33 3.98 -5.69 -3.23
N LEU A 34 4.86 -6.18 -4.11
CA LEU A 34 5.90 -7.13 -3.77
C LEU A 34 7.27 -6.52 -4.05
N ARG A 35 8.26 -6.90 -3.24
CA ARG A 35 9.66 -6.56 -3.45
C ARG A 35 10.49 -7.82 -3.64
N ARG A 36 11.59 -7.70 -4.40
CA ARG A 36 12.63 -8.72 -4.43
C ARG A 36 13.34 -8.77 -3.07
N ALA A 37 13.49 -9.97 -2.53
CA ALA A 37 14.19 -10.21 -1.28
C ALA A 37 14.80 -11.62 -1.28
N VAL A 38 15.79 -11.81 -0.41
CA VAL A 38 16.30 -13.15 -0.10
C VAL A 38 15.23 -13.88 0.73
N VAL A 39 14.86 -15.08 0.31
CA VAL A 39 13.85 -15.93 0.95
C VAL A 39 14.42 -17.35 1.15
N PRO A 40 13.92 -18.10 2.16
CA PRO A 40 14.22 -19.53 2.29
C PRO A 40 13.95 -20.28 0.99
N ASP A 41 14.84 -21.20 0.61
CA ASP A 41 14.57 -22.09 -0.52
C ASP A 41 13.71 -23.27 -0.07
N THR A 42 12.44 -23.28 -0.51
CA THR A 42 11.45 -24.29 -0.14
C THR A 42 11.27 -25.37 -1.21
N ARG A 43 12.18 -25.44 -2.19
CA ARG A 43 12.14 -26.47 -3.23
C ARG A 43 12.42 -27.86 -2.63
N PRO A 44 11.84 -28.94 -3.20
CA PRO A 44 12.15 -30.29 -2.75
C PRO A 44 13.66 -30.58 -2.79
N GLY A 45 14.22 -31.09 -1.70
CA GLY A 45 15.66 -31.37 -1.58
C GLY A 45 16.52 -30.20 -1.11
N SER A 46 15.95 -29.01 -0.91
CA SER A 46 16.60 -27.89 -0.27
C SER A 46 16.37 -27.88 1.24
N ASP A 47 17.37 -27.44 2.01
CA ASP A 47 17.22 -27.15 3.44
C ASP A 47 16.85 -25.66 3.62
N PRO A 48 15.57 -25.31 3.89
CA PRO A 48 15.12 -23.92 3.98
C PRO A 48 15.74 -23.16 5.17
N VAL A 49 16.37 -23.84 6.13
CA VAL A 49 17.05 -23.20 7.26
C VAL A 49 18.38 -22.59 6.83
N THR A 50 19.11 -23.28 5.95
CA THR A 50 20.47 -22.90 5.55
C THR A 50 20.56 -22.39 4.11
N GLN A 51 19.61 -22.77 3.26
CA GLN A 51 19.59 -22.41 1.84
C GLN A 51 18.59 -21.28 1.58
N THR A 52 19.02 -20.33 0.77
CA THR A 52 18.22 -19.17 0.39
C THR A 52 18.25 -18.95 -1.11
N ARG A 53 17.22 -18.26 -1.61
CA ARG A 53 17.10 -17.85 -3.01
C ARG A 53 16.52 -16.45 -3.10
N MET A 54 16.68 -15.81 -4.26
CA MET A 54 15.91 -14.62 -4.57
C MET A 54 14.44 -14.98 -4.81
N GLY A 55 13.54 -14.27 -4.14
CA GLY A 55 12.10 -14.43 -4.26
C GLY A 55 11.37 -13.10 -4.05
N LEU A 56 10.05 -13.19 -3.94
CA LEU A 56 9.17 -12.06 -3.67
C LEU A 56 8.72 -12.10 -2.22
N ARG A 57 8.66 -10.92 -1.59
CA ARG A 57 8.01 -10.72 -0.29
C ARG A 57 7.14 -9.49 -0.31
N THR A 58 6.13 -9.47 0.54
CA THR A 58 5.37 -8.26 0.84
C THR A 58 6.27 -7.19 1.45
N LEU A 59 5.85 -5.94 1.30
CA LEU A 59 6.43 -4.82 2.04
C LEU A 59 6.15 -5.01 3.54
N ARG A 60 7.12 -4.67 4.39
CA ARG A 60 6.97 -4.67 5.85
C ARG A 60 7.62 -3.41 6.39
N SER A 61 6.89 -2.64 7.20
CA SER A 61 7.35 -1.41 7.88
C SER A 61 8.02 -0.38 6.97
N GLY A 62 7.35 0.74 6.72
CA GLY A 62 7.91 1.85 5.95
C GLY A 62 6.86 2.59 5.13
N TYR A 63 7.25 3.10 3.98
CA TYR A 63 6.38 3.88 3.10
C TYR A 63 6.40 3.35 1.66
N LEU A 64 5.24 3.41 1.01
CA LEU A 64 5.06 3.13 -0.40
C LEU A 64 4.47 4.38 -1.05
N TYR A 65 5.16 4.91 -2.07
CA TYR A 65 4.67 6.01 -2.89
C TYR A 65 4.37 5.47 -4.29
N VAL A 66 3.21 5.82 -4.81
CA VAL A 66 2.72 5.43 -6.13
C VAL A 66 2.35 6.71 -6.87
N LEU A 67 2.97 6.92 -8.03
CA LEU A 67 2.63 8.03 -8.91
C LEU A 67 1.62 7.53 -9.96
N LEU A 68 0.36 7.95 -9.84
CA LEU A 68 -0.71 7.64 -10.78
C LEU A 68 -0.73 8.64 -11.92
N ASP A 69 -0.86 8.13 -13.15
CA ASP A 69 -0.88 8.91 -14.40
C ASP A 69 0.24 9.97 -14.49
N GLN A 70 1.41 9.69 -13.90
CA GLN A 70 2.54 10.62 -13.83
C GLN A 70 2.24 11.97 -13.16
N ARG A 71 1.13 12.10 -12.41
CA ARG A 71 0.61 13.39 -11.92
C ARG A 71 0.19 13.37 -10.45
N ILE A 72 -0.39 12.28 -9.97
CA ILE A 72 -1.05 12.22 -8.67
C ILE A 72 -0.29 11.27 -7.76
N TRP A 73 0.17 11.77 -6.61
CA TRP A 73 0.80 10.94 -5.60
C TRP A 73 -0.22 10.25 -4.71
N HIS A 74 -0.15 8.93 -4.66
CA HIS A 74 -0.71 8.14 -3.58
C HIS A 74 0.42 7.68 -2.66
N ALA A 75 0.27 7.89 -1.35
CA ALA A 75 1.25 7.47 -0.36
C ALA A 75 0.61 6.57 0.70
N TYR A 76 1.33 5.52 1.07
CA TYR A 76 0.89 4.51 2.02
C TYR A 76 1.96 4.23 3.07
N GLU A 77 1.56 4.24 4.33
CA GLU A 77 2.34 3.66 5.42
C GLU A 77 2.12 2.15 5.43
N VAL A 78 3.21 1.39 5.55
CA VAL A 78 3.20 -0.07 5.64
C VAL A 78 3.37 -0.46 7.11
N THR A 79 2.40 -1.16 7.70
CA THR A 79 2.54 -1.68 9.07
C THR A 79 3.52 -2.85 9.14
N ALA A 80 3.89 -3.26 10.36
CA ALA A 80 4.75 -4.44 10.55
C ALA A 80 4.10 -5.73 10.01
N GLN A 81 2.78 -5.79 10.04
CA GLN A 81 1.95 -6.88 9.51
C GLN A 81 1.76 -6.78 7.98
N GLY A 82 2.21 -5.70 7.34
CA GLY A 82 2.10 -5.51 5.89
C GLY A 82 0.81 -4.82 5.43
N HIS A 83 0.01 -4.26 6.34
CA HIS A 83 -1.16 -3.47 5.97
C HIS A 83 -0.75 -2.10 5.43
N LEU A 84 -1.46 -1.59 4.42
CA LEU A 84 -1.16 -0.31 3.78
C LEU A 84 -2.20 0.74 4.17
N ARG A 85 -1.80 1.82 4.85
CA ARG A 85 -2.67 2.94 5.25
C ARG A 85 -2.34 4.19 4.43
N ARG A 86 -3.33 4.80 3.78
CA ARG A 86 -3.13 6.05 3.01
C ARG A 86 -2.83 7.20 3.95
N PHE A 87 -1.88 8.04 3.55
CA PHE A 87 -1.54 9.29 4.22
C PHE A 87 -1.25 10.37 3.16
N LEU A 88 -1.11 11.62 3.62
CA LEU A 88 -0.77 12.73 2.74
C LEU A 88 0.69 12.59 2.27
N PRO A 89 0.98 12.52 0.96
CA PRO A 89 2.34 12.24 0.47
C PRO A 89 3.43 13.16 1.04
N TYR A 90 3.09 14.41 1.34
CA TYR A 90 4.03 15.41 1.82
C TYR A 90 4.05 15.56 3.35
N GLU A 91 3.21 14.81 4.06
CA GLU A 91 3.10 14.83 5.52
C GLU A 91 3.14 13.40 6.10
N PRO A 92 4.27 12.67 5.96
CA PRO A 92 4.43 11.35 6.57
C PRO A 92 4.39 11.44 8.09
N ASN A 93 3.72 10.49 8.73
CA ASN A 93 3.75 10.38 10.19
C ASN A 93 5.17 10.04 10.65
N PRO A 94 5.79 10.78 11.59
CA PRO A 94 7.13 10.46 12.07
C PRO A 94 7.19 9.14 12.87
N GLY A 95 6.05 8.66 13.38
CA GLY A 95 5.96 7.43 14.17
C GLY A 95 5.70 6.17 13.33
N PRO A 96 5.89 4.97 13.92
CA PRO A 96 5.46 3.75 13.27
C PRO A 96 3.94 3.80 13.04
N PRO A 97 3.45 3.32 11.87
CA PRO A 97 2.03 3.32 11.61
C PRO A 97 1.31 2.42 12.62
N PRO A 98 0.16 2.88 13.16
CA PRO A 98 -0.61 2.07 14.09
C PRO A 98 -1.18 0.84 13.37
N SER A 99 -1.42 -0.21 14.15
CA SER A 99 -2.16 -1.39 13.68
C SER A 99 -3.54 -1.01 13.14
N LEU A 100 -4.12 -1.92 12.34
CA LEU A 100 -5.51 -1.80 11.94
C LEU A 100 -6.42 -1.76 13.19
N PRO A 101 -7.51 -0.98 13.16
CA PRO A 101 -8.55 -1.08 14.17
C PRO A 101 -9.09 -2.51 14.30
N GLU A 102 -9.44 -2.94 15.51
CA GLU A 102 -9.94 -4.31 15.77
C GLU A 102 -11.16 -4.66 14.93
N HIS A 103 -12.08 -3.73 14.72
CA HIS A 103 -13.26 -3.95 13.87
C HIS A 103 -12.86 -4.28 12.42
N CYS A 104 -11.81 -3.67 11.88
CA CYS A 104 -11.34 -3.99 10.53
C CYS A 104 -10.81 -5.42 10.45
N VAL A 105 -10.09 -5.87 11.48
CA VAL A 105 -9.57 -7.24 11.54
C VAL A 105 -10.72 -8.24 11.70
N HIS A 106 -11.70 -7.94 12.55
CA HIS A 106 -12.88 -8.81 12.77
C HIS A 106 -13.70 -9.01 11.49
N GLU A 107 -13.86 -7.95 10.69
CA GLU A 107 -14.57 -7.99 9.40
C GLU A 107 -13.70 -8.53 8.24
N ASN A 108 -12.51 -9.08 8.52
CA ASN A 108 -11.55 -9.59 7.53
C ASN A 108 -11.14 -8.54 6.47
N HIS A 109 -11.13 -7.27 6.85
CA HIS A 109 -10.64 -6.20 5.98
C HIS A 109 -9.10 -6.14 5.95
N ASP A 110 -8.40 -7.06 6.60
CA ASP A 110 -6.95 -7.20 6.71
C ASP A 110 -6.30 -8.01 5.57
N ILE A 111 -7.08 -8.40 4.56
CA ILE A 111 -6.57 -9.09 3.36
C ILE A 111 -5.47 -8.23 2.69
N PRO A 112 -4.21 -8.69 2.60
CA PRO A 112 -3.10 -7.83 2.20
C PRO A 112 -3.25 -7.13 0.83
N SER A 113 -3.91 -7.78 -0.13
CA SER A 113 -4.14 -7.23 -1.47
C SER A 113 -5.29 -6.21 -1.54
N SER A 114 -6.24 -6.23 -0.59
CA SER A 114 -7.41 -5.33 -0.63
C SER A 114 -7.08 -3.90 -0.25
N PHE A 115 -5.82 -3.59 0.03
CA PHE A 115 -5.41 -2.27 0.46
C PHE A 115 -5.02 -1.37 -0.70
N LEU A 116 -3.99 -1.65 -1.50
CA LEU A 116 -3.73 -0.78 -2.65
C LEU A 116 -4.79 -1.06 -3.73
N ASN A 117 -5.74 -0.14 -3.92
CA ASN A 117 -6.69 -0.21 -5.01
C ASN A 117 -6.46 0.96 -5.95
N ILE A 118 -6.44 0.66 -7.25
CA ILE A 118 -6.38 1.66 -8.31
C ILE A 118 -7.72 1.63 -9.02
N ASP A 119 -8.37 2.78 -9.11
CA ASP A 119 -9.53 2.95 -9.95
C ASP A 119 -9.12 2.80 -11.42
N THR A 120 -9.52 1.70 -12.05
CA THR A 120 -9.19 1.39 -13.44
C THR A 120 -10.03 2.18 -14.43
N ASP A 121 -11.18 2.74 -14.02
CA ASP A 121 -11.97 3.59 -14.91
C ASP A 121 -11.31 4.97 -15.06
N THR A 122 -10.60 5.41 -14.00
CA THR A 122 -9.89 6.69 -13.97
C THR A 122 -8.42 6.58 -14.43
N TYR A 123 -7.73 5.48 -14.11
CA TYR A 123 -6.27 5.34 -14.30
C TYR A 123 -5.82 4.09 -15.08
N GLY A 124 -6.76 3.33 -15.66
CA GLY A 124 -6.50 2.06 -16.35
C GLY A 124 -6.13 2.18 -17.82
#